data_AF-A0AAW4YCA6-F1
#
_entry.id   AF-A0AAW4YCA6-F1
#
_cell.length_a   1.000
_cell.length_b   1.000
_cell.length_c   1.000
_cell.angle_alpha   90.00
_cell.angle_beta   90.00
_cell.angle_gamma   90.00
#
_symmetry.space_group_name_H-M   'P 1'
#
loop_
_entity.id
_entity.type
_entity.pdbx_description
1 polymer ?
#
loop_
_entity_poly.entity_id
_entity_poly.type
_entity_poly.pdbx_seq_one_letter_code
_entity_poly.pdbx_strand_id
1 'polypeptide(L)' 'WSEPSFNEKAILCGVCKHELTINEYMMVERCPNCQSRFNNRCKYHYHIYFEI' A
#
# COMPACT_ATOMS: atom_id res chain seq x y z
N TRP A 1 5.92 -10.66 0.52
CA TRP A 1 4.61 -10.94 -0.10
C TRP A 1 4.85 -11.28 -1.54
N SER A 2 4.35 -12.44 -1.97
CA SER A 2 4.42 -12.90 -3.35
C SER A 2 3.29 -12.30 -4.18
N GLU A 3 3.45 -12.33 -5.51
CA GLU A 3 2.50 -11.79 -6.49
C GLU A 3 1.03 -12.23 -6.26
N PRO A 4 0.73 -13.50 -5.88
CA PRO A 4 -0.65 -13.91 -5.61
C PRO A 4 -1.34 -13.10 -4.51
N SER A 5 -0.59 -12.60 -3.53
CA SER A 5 -1.12 -11.79 -2.44
C SER A 5 -1.40 -10.34 -2.82
N PHE A 6 -1.04 -9.89 -4.03
CA PHE A 6 -1.09 -8.46 -4.36
C PHE A 6 -2.51 -7.89 -4.47
N ASN A 7 -3.48 -8.76 -4.73
CA ASN A 7 -4.90 -8.42 -4.79
C ASN A 7 -5.61 -8.57 -3.43
N GLU A 8 -4.91 -9.04 -2.40
CA GLU A 8 -5.46 -9.11 -1.04
C GLU A 8 -5.35 -7.74 -0.37
N LYS A 9 -6.39 -7.38 0.41
CA LYS A 9 -6.39 -6.18 1.23
C LYS A 9 -5.45 -6.34 2.42
N ALA A 10 -4.21 -5.91 2.24
CA ALA A 10 -3.15 -6.06 3.24
C ALA A 10 -2.63 -4.72 3.79
N ILE A 11 -3.02 -3.59 3.18
CA ILE A 11 -2.51 -2.27 3.55
C ILE A 11 -3.61 -1.46 4.24
N LEU A 12 -3.35 -1.01 5.47
CA LEU A 12 -4.30 -0.20 6.25
C LEU A 12 -3.90 1.27 6.27
N CYS A 13 -4.82 2.17 5.91
CA CYS A 13 -4.62 3.60 6.10
C CYS A 13 -4.52 3.93 7.60
N GLY A 14 -3.37 4.47 8.03
CA GLY A 14 -3.15 4.85 9.42
C GLY A 14 -4.16 5.86 9.97
N VAL A 15 -4.74 6.71 9.10
CA VAL A 15 -5.67 7.80 9.45
C VAL A 15 -7.12 7.33 9.48
N CYS A 16 -7.67 6.91 8.34
CA CYS A 16 -9.10 6.59 8.22
C CYS A 16 -9.43 5.09 8.30
N LYS A 17 -8.42 4.23 8.46
CA LYS A 17 -8.57 2.76 8.54
C LYS A 17 -9.17 2.11 7.28
N HIS A 18 -9.22 2.81 6.16
CA HIS A 18 -9.53 2.20 4.87
C HIS A 18 -8.43 1.21 4.48
N GLU A 19 -8.83 0.01 4.07
CA GLU A 19 -7.93 -1.04 3.61
C GLU A 19 -7.77 -0.98 2.09
N LEU A 20 -6.54 -1.15 1.62
CA LEU A 20 -6.16 -1.23 0.23
C LEU A 20 -5.47 -2.56 -0.05
N THR A 21 -5.59 -3.01 -1.29
CA THR A 21 -4.72 -4.04 -1.84
C THR A 21 -3.29 -3.51 -2.00
N ILE A 22 -2.32 -4.42 -2.11
CA ILE A 22 -0.92 -4.06 -2.37
C ILE A 22 -0.81 -3.35 -3.73
N ASN A 23 -1.52 -3.84 -4.75
CA ASN A 23 -1.57 -3.23 -6.08
C ASN A 23 -2.08 -1.77 -6.04
N GLU A 24 -3.20 -1.53 -5.36
CA GLU A 24 -3.73 -0.17 -5.19
C GLU A 24 -2.73 0.72 -4.45
N TYR A 25 -2.13 0.23 -3.36
CA TYR A 25 -1.16 0.98 -2.58
C TYR A 25 0.09 1.37 -3.39
N MET A 26 0.58 0.49 -4.28
CA MET A 26 1.72 0.80 -5.16
C MET A 26 1.42 1.89 -6.18
N MET A 27 0.15 2.13 -6.53
CA MET A 27 -0.27 3.09 -7.55
C MET A 27 -0.63 4.48 -6.99
N VAL A 28 -0.71 4.65 -5.67
CA VAL A 28 -1.17 5.89 -5.04
C VAL A 28 -0.18 6.46 -4.03
N GLU A 29 -0.03 7.78 -4.00
CA GLU A 29 0.73 8.47 -2.95
C GLU A 29 -0.13 8.87 -1.74
N ARG A 30 -1.45 8.74 -1.86
CA ARG A 30 -2.44 9.17 -0.88
C ARG A 30 -3.53 8.13 -0.71
N CYS A 31 -4.11 8.06 0.47
CA CYS A 31 -5.28 7.23 0.70
C CYS A 31 -6.45 7.72 -0.17
N PRO A 32 -7.07 6.88 -1.01
CA PRO A 32 -8.17 7.29 -1.89
C PRO A 32 -9.43 7.72 -1.13
N ASN A 33 -9.59 7.24 0.11
CA ASN A 33 -10.75 7.55 0.95
C ASN A 33 -10.65 8.89 1.69
N CYS A 34 -9.47 9.22 2.27
CA CYS A 34 -9.32 10.42 3.12
C CYS A 34 -8.23 11.40 2.66
N GLN A 35 -7.54 11.10 1.55
CA GLN A 35 -6.50 11.94 0.95
C GLN A 35 -5.25 12.21 1.81
N SER A 36 -5.14 11.55 2.97
CA SER A 36 -3.92 11.56 3.78
C SER A 36 -2.76 10.98 2.97
N ARG A 37 -1.57 11.59 3.10
CA ARG A 37 -0.37 11.15 2.38
C ARG A 37 0.17 9.88 3.02
N PHE A 38 0.51 8.90 2.21
CA PHE A 38 1.35 7.80 2.65
C PHE A 38 2.80 8.28 2.81
N ASN A 39 3.59 7.53 3.58
CA ASN A 39 5.01 7.77 3.65
C ASN A 39 5.67 7.34 2.33
N ASN A 40 5.95 8.32 1.46
CA ASN A 40 6.56 8.09 0.16
C ASN A 40 7.97 7.47 0.22
N ARG A 41 8.62 7.47 1.39
CA ARG A 41 9.92 6.80 1.58
C ARG A 41 9.77 5.28 1.64
N CYS A 42 8.59 4.75 1.99
CA CYS A 42 8.38 3.31 2.04
C CYS A 42 8.56 2.62 0.68
N LYS A 43 8.42 3.35 -0.43
CA LYS A 43 8.69 2.82 -1.78
C LYS A 43 10.12 2.33 -1.97
N TYR A 44 11.08 2.93 -1.26
CA TYR A 44 12.47 2.47 -1.28
C TYR A 44 12.65 1.10 -0.62
N HIS A 45 11.69 0.66 0.18
CA HIS A 45 11.70 -0.63 0.88
C HIS A 45 10.80 -1.67 0.21
N TYR A 46 10.23 -1.40 -0.98
CA TYR A 46 9.36 -2.36 -1.66
C TYR A 46 10.03 -3.72 -1.87
N HIS A 47 11.32 -3.74 -2.19
CA HIS A 47 12.13 -4.96 -2.31
C HIS A 47 12.24 -5.80 -1.02
N ILE A 48 11.93 -5.22 0.14
CA ILE A 48 11.91 -5.92 1.45
C ILE A 48 10.53 -6.56 1.68
N TYR A 49 9.47 -5.90 1.22
CA TYR A 49 8.08 -6.30 1.48
C TYR A 49 7.50 -7.18 0.38
N PHE A 50 7.89 -6.94 -0.87
CA PHE A 50 7.28 -7.50 -2.06
C PHE A 50 8.33 -8.27 -2.85
N GLU A 51 7.99 -9.51 -3.20
CA GLU A 51 8.76 -10.34 -4.13
C GLU A 51 8.33 -9.92 -5.55
N ILE A 52 9.22 -9.18 -6.23
CA ILE A 52 9.02 -8.58 -7.56
C ILE A 52 10.22 -8.91 -8.44
#